data_AF-A0A9E2YU98-F1
#
_entry.id   AF-A0A9E2YU98-F1
#
_cell.length_a   1.000
_cell.length_b   1.000
_cell.length_c   1.000
_cell.angle_alpha   90.00
_cell.angle_beta   90.00
_cell.angle_gamma   90.00
#
_symmetry.space_group_name_H-M   'P 1'
#
loop_
_entity.id
_entity.type
_entity.pdbx_description
1 polymer ?
#
loop_
_entity_poly.entity_id
_entity_poly.type
_entity_poly.pdbx_seq_one_letter_code
_entity_poly.pdbx_strand_id
1 'polypeptide(L)'
;MERYLYRAVGGGILMMVLDGPVLAAVAALGGSIVGACSSLTATLIGQRLQARWSRLGADLEEREKLYGVFVEEAVHLFTDSIQRSAIEPAKIMRLYAKVARIRLTSTDPVLHAAEQVGKRLLEAYELPPENPMEVLARYANGETDLDPLREFTEACRRERANALQQV
;
A
#
# COMPACT_ATOMS: atom_id res chain seq x y z
N MET A 1 -31.36 -65.26 -23.94
CA MET A 1 -32.75 -65.53 -24.39
C MET A 1 -33.68 -64.95 -23.34
N GLU A 2 -34.01 -63.67 -23.48
CA GLU A 2 -35.29 -63.22 -24.05
C GLU A 2 -36.49 -63.59 -23.17
N ARG A 3 -37.10 -62.59 -22.55
CA ARG A 3 -38.40 -62.08 -23.04
C ARG A 3 -38.81 -60.78 -22.35
N TYR A 4 -38.85 -59.73 -23.17
CA TYR A 4 -39.66 -58.54 -22.98
C TYR A 4 -41.14 -58.94 -22.87
N LEU A 5 -41.87 -58.35 -21.93
CA LEU A 5 -43.34 -58.34 -21.93
C LEU A 5 -43.82 -56.93 -21.68
N TYR A 6 -44.06 -56.22 -22.79
CA TYR A 6 -44.80 -54.97 -22.83
C TYR A 6 -46.29 -55.27 -22.65
N ARG A 7 -46.92 -54.64 -21.66
CA ARG A 7 -48.37 -54.45 -21.63
C ARG A 7 -48.65 -52.98 -21.38
N ALA A 8 -48.96 -52.26 -22.45
CA ALA A 8 -49.35 -50.86 -22.42
C ALA A 8 -50.83 -50.74 -22.06
N VAL A 9 -51.16 -50.00 -20.99
CA VAL A 9 -52.48 -49.40 -20.77
C VAL A 9 -52.31 -48.03 -20.14
N GLY A 10 -52.55 -46.99 -20.95
CA GLY A 10 -53.33 -45.79 -20.63
C GLY A 10 -52.93 -44.90 -19.45
N GLY A 11 -52.40 -43.71 -19.74
CA GLY A 11 -52.33 -42.59 -18.80
C GLY A 11 -51.02 -41.83 -18.89
N GLY A 12 -50.81 -41.07 -19.97
CA GLY A 12 -49.59 -40.31 -20.21
C GLY A 12 -49.42 -39.09 -19.31
N ILE A 13 -49.07 -39.32 -18.04
CA ILE A 13 -48.10 -38.43 -17.39
C ILE A 13 -46.75 -38.92 -17.90
N LEU A 14 -46.02 -38.06 -18.61
CA LEU A 14 -44.66 -38.31 -19.08
C LEU A 14 -43.72 -38.43 -17.86
N MET A 15 -43.82 -39.52 -17.10
CA MET A 15 -42.81 -39.92 -16.15
C MET A 15 -41.69 -40.53 -16.97
N MET A 16 -40.81 -39.66 -17.47
CA MET A 16 -39.60 -40.02 -18.19
C MET A 16 -38.79 -40.91 -17.24
N VAL A 17 -38.85 -42.23 -17.42
CA VAL A 17 -37.90 -43.16 -16.79
C VAL A 17 -36.56 -42.84 -17.44
N LEU A 18 -35.79 -41.96 -16.81
CA LEU A 18 -34.44 -41.62 -17.23
C LEU A 18 -33.55 -42.82 -16.89
N ASP A 19 -33.01 -43.50 -17.91
CA ASP A 19 -32.03 -44.56 -17.71
C ASP A 19 -30.83 -44.02 -16.92
N GLY A 20 -30.22 -44.85 -16.06
CA GLY A 20 -29.06 -44.47 -15.23
C GLY A 20 -27.95 -43.70 -15.98
N PRO A 21 -27.62 -44.04 -17.24
CA PRO A 21 -26.67 -43.28 -18.06
C PRO A 21 -27.14 -41.86 -18.42
N VAL A 22 -28.43 -41.64 -18.66
CA VAL A 22 -29.00 -40.32 -19.01
C VAL A 22 -29.03 -39.43 -17.76
N LEU A 23 -29.39 -39.99 -16.61
CA LEU A 23 -29.33 -39.26 -15.33
C LEU A 23 -27.89 -38.84 -14.99
N ALA A 24 -26.92 -39.74 -15.23
CA ALA A 24 -25.51 -39.45 -15.04
C ALA A 24 -24.98 -38.39 -16.02
N ALA A 25 -25.40 -38.42 -17.28
CA ALA A 25 -25.03 -37.42 -18.28
C ALA A 25 -25.59 -36.02 -17.94
N VAL A 26 -26.85 -35.95 -17.51
CA VAL A 26 -27.49 -34.69 -17.07
C VAL A 26 -26.84 -34.17 -15.78
N ALA A 27 -26.52 -35.05 -14.83
CA ALA A 27 -25.79 -34.67 -13.61
C ALA A 27 -24.37 -34.15 -13.92
N ALA A 28 -23.65 -34.77 -14.85
CA ALA A 28 -22.33 -34.33 -15.30
C ALA A 28 -22.38 -32.97 -16.02
N LEU A 29 -23.36 -32.75 -16.90
CA LEU A 29 -23.57 -31.46 -17.58
C LEU A 29 -24.02 -30.36 -16.60
N GLY A 30 -24.88 -30.68 -15.64
CA GLY A 30 -25.28 -29.77 -14.57
C GLY A 30 -24.11 -29.34 -13.69
N GLY A 31 -23.22 -30.28 -13.35
CA GLY A 31 -21.98 -29.99 -12.61
C GLY A 31 -21.02 -29.07 -13.37
N SER A 32 -20.98 -29.15 -14.71
CA SER A 32 -20.15 -28.29 -15.56
C SER A 32 -20.63 -26.83 -15.57
N ILE A 33 -21.94 -26.58 -15.64
CA ILE A 33 -22.49 -25.21 -15.62
C ILE A 33 -22.26 -24.55 -14.25
N VAL A 34 -22.52 -25.26 -13.16
CA VAL A 34 -22.25 -24.76 -11.80
C VAL A 34 -20.75 -24.55 -11.61
N GLY A 35 -19.91 -25.45 -12.13
CA GLY A 35 -18.45 -25.32 -12.16
C GLY A 35 -17.97 -24.09 -12.95
N ALA A 36 -18.55 -23.82 -14.12
CA ALA A 36 -18.23 -22.65 -14.95
C ALA A 36 -18.66 -21.35 -14.27
N CYS A 37 -19.89 -21.27 -13.74
CA CYS A 37 -20.36 -20.10 -13.00
C CYS A 37 -19.51 -19.82 -11.75
N SER A 38 -19.19 -20.87 -10.98
CA SER A 38 -18.33 -20.74 -9.80
C SER A 38 -16.91 -20.28 -10.18
N SER A 39 -16.36 -20.77 -11.28
CA SER A 39 -15.06 -20.35 -11.82
C SER A 39 -15.04 -18.89 -12.28
N LEU A 40 -16.11 -18.42 -12.94
CA LEU A 40 -16.25 -17.02 -13.32
C LEU A 40 -16.33 -16.11 -12.09
N THR A 41 -17.11 -16.47 -11.07
CA THR A 41 -17.16 -15.71 -9.81
C THR A 41 -15.81 -15.70 -9.09
N ALA A 42 -15.14 -16.85 -8.99
CA ALA A 42 -13.82 -16.95 -8.37
C ALA A 42 -12.77 -16.10 -9.13
N THR A 43 -12.81 -16.12 -10.46
CA THR A 43 -11.92 -15.31 -11.31
C THR A 43 -12.16 -13.83 -11.11
N LEU A 44 -13.41 -13.36 -11.09
CA LEU A 44 -13.72 -11.94 -10.89
C LEU A 44 -13.33 -11.46 -9.48
N ILE A 45 -13.56 -12.28 -8.46
CA ILE A 45 -13.13 -11.99 -7.08
C ILE A 45 -11.61 -11.92 -7.02
N GLY A 46 -10.91 -12.91 -7.59
CA GLY A 46 -9.45 -12.95 -7.66
C GLY A 46 -8.88 -11.73 -8.39
N GLN A 47 -9.41 -11.39 -9.56
CA GLN A 47 -9.00 -10.20 -10.32
C GLN A 47 -9.21 -8.91 -9.54
N ARG A 48 -10.35 -8.75 -8.85
CA ARG A 48 -10.63 -7.56 -8.03
C ARG A 48 -9.66 -7.42 -6.86
N LEU A 49 -9.39 -8.52 -6.16
CA LEU A 49 -8.42 -8.52 -5.07
C LEU A 49 -7.01 -8.20 -5.59
N GLN A 50 -6.58 -8.85 -6.66
CA GLN A 50 -5.28 -8.59 -7.28
C GLN A 50 -5.13 -7.13 -7.74
N ALA A 51 -6.18 -6.56 -8.35
CA ALA A 51 -6.19 -5.16 -8.75
C ALA A 51 -6.11 -4.21 -7.54
N ARG A 52 -6.79 -4.53 -6.43
CA ARG A 52 -6.72 -3.74 -5.18
C ARG A 52 -5.32 -3.77 -4.58
N TRP A 53 -4.71 -4.95 -4.48
CA TRP A 53 -3.34 -5.11 -4.00
C TRP A 53 -2.32 -4.40 -4.88
N SER A 54 -2.47 -4.48 -6.20
CA SER A 54 -1.60 -3.78 -7.14
C SER A 54 -1.67 -2.27 -7.00
N ARG A 55 -2.87 -1.70 -6.83
CA ARG A 55 -3.04 -0.26 -6.60
C ARG A 55 -2.43 0.19 -5.27
N LEU A 56 -2.72 -0.54 -4.19
CA LEU A 56 -2.13 -0.22 -2.88
C LEU A 56 -0.59 -0.29 -2.92
N GLY A 57 -0.03 -1.32 -3.57
CA GLY A 57 1.41 -1.46 -3.74
C GLY A 57 2.02 -0.27 -4.47
N ALA A 58 1.41 0.16 -5.57
CA ALA A 58 1.86 1.31 -6.34
C ALA A 58 1.80 2.62 -5.53
N ASP A 59 0.70 2.85 -4.80
CA ASP A 59 0.52 4.03 -3.95
C ASP A 59 1.58 4.07 -2.82
N LEU A 60 1.84 2.93 -2.18
CA LEU A 60 2.85 2.82 -1.13
C LEU A 60 4.27 3.06 -1.68
N GLU A 61 4.58 2.52 -2.85
CA GLU A 61 5.86 2.74 -3.51
C GLU A 61 6.07 4.21 -3.89
N GLU A 62 5.04 4.89 -4.41
CA GLU A 62 5.12 6.31 -4.75
C GLU A 62 5.36 7.17 -3.50
N ARG A 63 4.65 6.88 -2.40
CA ARG A 63 4.86 7.58 -1.13
C ARG A 63 6.24 7.32 -0.55
N GLU A 64 6.71 6.07 -0.56
CA GLU A 64 8.06 5.71 -0.11
C GLU A 64 9.14 6.49 -0.88
N LYS A 65 8.99 6.62 -2.21
CA LYS A 65 9.88 7.45 -3.04
C LYS A 65 9.80 8.93 -2.65
N LEU A 66 8.60 9.48 -2.45
CA LEU A 66 8.43 10.88 -2.04
C LEU A 66 9.09 11.15 -0.68
N TYR A 67 8.91 10.25 0.29
CA TYR A 67 9.50 10.37 1.62
C TYR A 67 11.02 10.26 1.58
N GLY A 68 11.57 9.35 0.78
CA GLY A 68 13.02 9.24 0.57
C GLY A 68 13.62 10.54 0.04
N VAL A 69 13.00 11.13 -0.98
CA VAL A 69 13.45 12.41 -1.56
C VAL A 69 13.33 13.58 -0.57
N PHE A 70 12.31 13.58 0.28
CA PHE A 70 12.19 14.59 1.35
C PHE A 70 13.29 14.44 2.40
N VAL A 71 13.55 13.20 2.84
CA VAL A 71 14.60 12.88 3.81
C VAL A 71 15.98 13.28 3.27
N GLU A 72 16.29 12.92 2.04
CA GLU A 72 17.56 13.26 1.40
C GLU A 72 17.78 14.78 1.37
N GLU A 73 16.80 15.55 0.89
CA GLU A 73 16.88 17.01 0.88
C GLU A 73 17.04 17.58 2.31
N ALA A 74 16.27 17.08 3.28
CA ALA A 74 16.34 17.56 4.66
C ALA A 74 17.70 17.28 5.30
N VAL A 75 18.25 16.06 5.15
CA VAL A 75 19.58 15.69 5.66
C VAL A 75 20.66 16.61 5.08
N HIS A 76 20.59 16.90 3.79
CA HIS A 76 21.53 17.82 3.15
C HIS A 76 21.45 19.22 3.76
N LEU A 77 20.25 19.73 4.05
CA LEU A 77 20.08 21.05 4.62
C LEU A 77 20.51 21.12 6.09
N PHE A 78 20.21 20.10 6.91
CA PHE A 78 20.74 20.02 8.27
C PHE A 78 22.27 19.92 8.30
N THR A 79 22.87 19.24 7.33
CA THR A 79 24.33 19.18 7.23
C THR A 79 24.93 20.54 6.85
N ASP A 80 24.28 21.25 5.92
CA ASP A 80 24.68 22.60 5.51
C ASP A 80 24.53 23.61 6.65
N SER A 81 23.48 23.49 7.48
CA SER A 81 23.24 24.39 8.63
C SER A 81 24.31 24.28 9.72
N ILE A 82 24.94 23.11 9.90
CA ILE A 82 26.05 22.95 10.86
C ILE A 82 27.22 23.87 10.47
N GLN A 83 27.50 24.03 9.19
CA GLN A 83 28.66 24.78 8.72
C GLN A 83 28.36 26.25 8.44
N ARG A 84 27.08 26.64 8.35
CA ARG A 84 26.64 27.96 7.87
C ARG A 84 25.36 28.39 8.54
N SER A 85 25.32 29.63 9.03
CA SER A 85 24.10 30.23 9.61
C SER A 85 23.23 30.97 8.58
N ALA A 86 23.60 30.96 7.29
CA ALA A 86 22.87 31.65 6.24
C ALA A 86 22.17 30.64 5.34
N ILE A 87 20.84 30.67 5.36
CA ILE A 87 20.01 29.76 4.59
C ILE A 87 19.74 30.33 3.18
N GLU A 88 19.93 29.51 2.15
CA GLU A 88 19.59 29.90 0.77
C GLU A 88 18.08 29.72 0.54
N PRO A 89 17.31 30.78 0.24
CA PRO A 89 15.86 30.68 0.13
C PRO A 89 15.39 29.65 -0.91
N ALA A 90 16.12 29.51 -2.01
CA ALA A 90 15.81 28.55 -3.07
C ALA A 90 15.89 27.10 -2.58
N LYS A 91 16.83 26.77 -1.69
CA LYS A 91 16.96 25.43 -1.10
C LYS A 91 15.80 25.12 -0.16
N ILE A 92 15.40 26.08 0.68
CA ILE A 92 14.21 25.94 1.54
C ILE A 92 12.97 25.67 0.71
N MET A 93 12.77 26.43 -0.36
CA MET A 93 11.59 26.28 -1.22
C MET A 93 11.53 24.89 -1.89
N ARG A 94 12.68 24.26 -2.18
CA ARG A 94 12.72 22.88 -2.68
C ARG A 94 12.21 21.88 -1.64
N LEU A 95 12.61 22.04 -0.38
CA LEU A 95 12.09 21.23 0.73
C LEU A 95 10.57 21.43 0.91
N TYR A 96 10.11 22.69 0.93
CA TYR A 96 8.67 23.01 1.03
C TYR A 96 7.85 22.48 -0.15
N ALA A 97 8.42 22.41 -1.36
CA ALA A 97 7.75 21.76 -2.49
C ALA A 97 7.49 20.26 -2.22
N LYS A 98 8.38 19.57 -1.50
CA LYS A 98 8.15 18.19 -1.07
C LYS A 98 7.09 18.12 0.03
N VAL A 99 7.09 19.03 1.00
CA VAL A 99 6.02 19.14 2.01
C VAL A 99 4.65 19.34 1.35
N ALA A 100 4.56 20.20 0.33
CA ALA A 100 3.33 20.40 -0.43
C ALA A 100 2.86 19.12 -1.13
N ARG A 101 3.79 18.30 -1.66
CA ARG A 101 3.44 16.99 -2.24
C ARG A 101 2.99 16.00 -1.17
N ILE A 102 3.66 15.97 -0.01
CA ILE A 102 3.26 15.13 1.13
C ILE A 102 1.83 15.47 1.56
N ARG A 103 1.49 16.76 1.64
CA ARG A 103 0.14 17.24 1.95
C ARG A 103 -0.94 16.72 0.99
N LEU A 104 -0.60 16.48 -0.27
CA LEU A 104 -1.56 16.00 -1.26
C LEU A 104 -1.82 14.49 -1.15
N THR A 105 -0.85 13.72 -0.69
CA THR A 105 -0.87 12.26 -0.84
C THR A 105 -0.81 11.49 0.48
N SER A 106 -0.42 12.13 1.57
CA SER A 106 -0.11 11.48 2.86
C SER A 106 -1.13 11.83 3.93
N THR A 107 -1.10 11.08 5.03
CA THR A 107 -1.94 11.30 6.21
C THR A 107 -1.49 12.52 7.02
N ASP A 108 -2.42 13.11 7.80
CA ASP A 108 -2.14 14.28 8.64
C ASP A 108 -0.95 14.08 9.60
N PRO A 109 -0.73 12.91 10.25
CA PRO A 109 0.44 12.72 11.10
C PRO A 109 1.77 12.83 10.34
N VAL A 110 1.83 12.35 9.09
CA VAL A 110 3.04 12.45 8.25
C VAL A 110 3.26 13.90 7.83
N LEU A 111 2.21 14.59 7.40
CA LEU A 111 2.28 16.01 7.06
C LEU A 111 2.76 16.85 8.24
N HIS A 112 2.16 16.66 9.41
CA HIS A 112 2.53 17.41 10.60
C HIS A 112 4.00 17.20 10.95
N ALA A 113 4.48 15.95 10.95
CA ALA A 113 5.88 15.67 11.20
C ALA A 113 6.81 16.30 10.16
N ALA A 114 6.43 16.34 8.88
CA ALA A 114 7.20 17.02 7.84
C ALA A 114 7.27 18.54 8.04
N GLU A 115 6.18 19.16 8.51
CA GLU A 115 6.17 20.59 8.86
C GLU A 115 7.07 20.89 10.07
N GLN A 116 7.14 19.99 11.06
CA GLN A 116 8.05 20.13 12.19
C GLN A 116 9.52 20.02 11.78
N VAL A 117 9.85 19.11 10.84
CA VAL A 117 11.19 19.04 10.24
C VAL A 117 11.57 20.40 9.62
N GLY A 118 10.66 21.04 8.89
CA GLY A 118 10.88 22.36 8.31
C GLY A 118 11.17 23.44 9.36
N LYS A 119 10.46 23.43 10.50
CA LYS A 119 10.70 24.37 11.61
C LYS A 119 12.05 24.14 12.27
N ARG A 120 12.37 22.89 12.64
CA ARG A 120 13.66 22.50 13.23
C ARG A 120 14.82 22.87 12.32
N LEU A 121 14.63 22.77 11.00
CA LEU A 121 15.64 23.19 10.04
C LEU A 121 15.89 24.70 10.10
N LEU A 122 14.84 25.52 10.16
CA LEU A 122 15.00 26.97 10.29
C LEU A 122 15.73 27.33 11.60
N GLU A 123 15.33 26.71 12.71
CA GLU A 123 16.00 26.84 14.01
C GLU A 123 17.48 26.44 13.93
N ALA A 124 17.82 25.37 13.20
CA ALA A 124 19.20 24.93 13.03
C ALA A 124 20.09 25.96 12.29
N TYR A 125 19.54 26.73 11.34
CA TYR A 125 20.28 27.81 10.68
C TYR A 125 20.42 29.07 11.53
N GLU A 126 19.63 29.23 12.59
CA GLU A 126 19.78 30.33 13.56
C GLU A 126 20.95 30.10 14.54
N LEU A 127 21.43 28.86 14.64
CA LEU A 127 22.56 28.50 15.48
C LEU A 127 23.90 28.96 14.86
N PRO A 128 24.90 29.27 15.70
CA PRO A 128 26.26 29.54 15.22
C PRO A 128 26.86 28.29 14.58
N PRO A 129 27.73 28.42 13.55
CA PRO A 129 28.35 27.27 12.92
C PRO A 129 29.19 26.47 13.90
N GLU A 130 29.14 25.15 13.76
CA GLU A 130 29.82 24.18 14.60
C GLU A 130 30.69 23.23 13.76
N ASN A 131 31.63 22.54 14.41
CA ASN A 131 32.42 21.52 13.75
C ASN A 131 31.56 20.25 13.50
N PRO A 132 31.37 19.81 12.24
CA PRO A 132 30.59 18.60 11.94
C PRO A 132 31.08 17.34 12.65
N MET A 133 32.39 17.21 12.90
CA MET A 133 32.94 16.05 13.61
C MET A 133 32.52 16.03 15.08
N GLU A 134 32.34 17.18 15.70
CA GLU A 134 31.85 17.29 17.08
C GLU A 134 30.37 16.90 17.16
N VAL A 135 29.55 17.40 16.23
CA VAL A 135 28.14 16.99 16.09
C VAL A 135 28.00 15.49 15.90
N LEU A 136 28.80 14.89 15.00
CA LEU A 136 28.81 13.45 14.76
C LEU A 136 29.25 12.65 15.99
N ALA A 137 30.23 13.15 16.75
CA ALA A 137 30.66 12.50 17.98
C ALA A 137 29.53 12.49 19.02
N ARG A 138 28.81 13.61 19.18
CA ARG A 138 27.63 13.67 20.06
C ARG A 138 26.53 12.71 19.63
N TYR A 139 26.26 12.62 18.32
CA TYR A 139 25.31 11.66 17.76
C TYR A 139 25.72 10.21 18.05
N ALA A 140 27.00 9.86 17.84
CA ALA A 140 27.54 8.53 18.14
C ALA A 140 27.48 8.17 19.63
N ASN A 141 27.54 9.17 20.52
CA ASN A 141 27.40 8.99 21.97
C ASN A 141 25.94 8.85 22.43
N GLY A 142 24.97 8.84 21.51
CA GLY A 142 23.57 8.55 21.80
C GLY A 142 22.75 9.75 22.25
N GLU A 143 23.19 10.97 21.93
CA GLU A 143 22.38 12.17 22.19
C GLU A 143 21.12 12.16 21.29
N THR A 144 20.00 11.77 21.90
CA THR A 144 18.75 11.44 21.21
C THR A 144 18.09 12.61 20.48
N ASP A 145 18.43 13.84 20.84
CA ASP A 145 17.81 15.06 20.29
C ASP A 145 18.41 15.47 18.93
N LEU A 146 19.40 14.71 18.45
CA LEU A 146 20.13 15.02 17.22
C LEU A 146 19.55 14.39 15.94
N ASP A 147 18.50 13.57 16.03
CA ASP A 147 17.79 13.06 14.85
C ASP A 147 16.52 13.89 14.57
N PRO A 148 16.62 14.98 13.78
CA PRO A 148 15.48 15.85 13.49
C PRO A 148 14.41 15.18 12.62
N LEU A 149 14.70 14.01 12.02
CA LEU A 149 13.81 13.30 11.10
C LEU A 149 13.10 12.10 11.73
N ARG A 150 13.42 11.79 12.99
CA ARG A 150 12.87 10.63 13.70
C ARG A 150 11.34 10.58 13.68
N GLU A 151 10.69 11.65 14.09
CA GLU A 151 9.22 11.72 14.15
C GLU A 151 8.58 11.52 12.77
N PHE A 152 9.19 12.10 11.73
CA PHE A 152 8.73 11.97 10.35
C PHE A 152 8.85 10.53 9.86
N THR A 153 10.03 9.90 10.01
CA THR A 153 10.25 8.52 9.56
C THR A 153 9.40 7.52 10.35
N GLU A 154 9.18 7.74 11.65
CA GLU A 154 8.25 6.94 12.46
C GLU A 154 6.80 7.11 11.99
N ALA A 155 6.36 8.33 11.64
CA ALA A 155 5.04 8.58 11.11
C ALA A 155 4.83 7.88 9.76
N CYS A 156 5.81 7.95 8.85
CA CYS A 156 5.78 7.24 7.57
C CYS A 156 5.67 5.72 7.77
N ARG A 157 6.42 5.16 8.74
CA ARG A 157 6.35 3.73 9.07
C ARG A 157 4.96 3.33 9.59
N ARG A 158 4.36 4.15 10.46
CA ARG A 158 2.99 3.94 10.97
C ARG A 158 1.96 4.01 9.84
N GLU A 159 2.07 5.00 8.95
CA GLU A 159 1.18 5.14 7.80
C GLU A 159 1.23 3.88 6.91
N ARG A 160 2.43 3.42 6.57
CA ARG A 160 2.63 2.18 5.78
C ARG A 160 2.01 0.96 6.47
N ALA A 161 2.24 0.80 7.77
CA ALA A 161 1.67 -0.31 8.53
C ALA A 161 0.13 -0.27 8.54
N ASN A 162 -0.46 0.90 8.76
CA ASN A 162 -1.91 1.08 8.75
C ASN A 162 -2.53 0.79 7.39
N ALA A 163 -1.89 1.25 6.31
CA ALA A 163 -2.36 1.01 4.95
C ALA A 163 -2.40 -0.49 4.60
N LEU A 164 -1.43 -1.27 5.09
CA LEU A 164 -1.39 -2.73 4.91
C LEU A 164 -2.44 -3.48 5.75
N GLN A 165 -2.91 -2.90 6.86
CA GLN A 165 -3.96 -3.49 7.70
C GLN A 165 -5.38 -3.27 7.18
N GLN A 166 -5.58 -2.36 6.21
CA GLN A 166 -6.90 -2.01 5.67
C GLN A 166 -7.39 -2.91 4.52
N VAL A 167 -6.60 -3.94 4.16
CA VAL A 167 -6.92 -4.88 3.08
C VAL A 167 -7.25 -6.25 3.64
#